data_AF-A0A0Q9Y1K2-F1
#
_entry.id   AF-A0A0Q9Y1K2-F1
#
_cell.length_a   1.000
_cell.length_b   1.000
_cell.length_c   1.000
_cell.angle_alpha   90.00
_cell.angle_beta   90.00
_cell.angle_gamma   90.00
#
_symmetry.space_group_name_H-M   'P 1'
#
loop_
_entity.id
_entity.type
_entity.pdbx_description
1 polymer ?
#
loop_
_entity_poly.entity_id
_entity_poly.type
_entity_poly.pdbx_seq_one_letter_code
_entity_poly.pdbx_strand_id
1 'polypeptide(L)'
;MEWMLAILLGVAVVLLILSFVKAKQDSSKVEREVDQMSLTLTDELYKLQQKLHFLEIDGEINAQELGIPSSSSEKRILLRDAIDLHRRGYSIENIAARKGLPKQEMEQLLAPYMDVKEGEKSK
;
A
#
# COMPACT_ATOMS: atom_id res chain seq x y z
N MET A 1 43.51 9.32 -54.08
CA MET A 1 42.62 8.17 -53.81
C MET A 1 42.70 7.71 -52.36
N GLU A 2 43.89 7.56 -51.77
CA GLU A 2 44.08 7.05 -50.39
C GLU A 2 43.54 7.98 -49.28
N TRP A 3 43.60 9.30 -49.48
CA TRP A 3 43.08 10.29 -48.54
C TRP A 3 41.56 10.20 -48.28
N MET A 4 40.81 9.74 -49.27
CA MET A 4 39.35 9.57 -49.15
C MET A 4 39.00 8.44 -48.18
N LEU A 5 39.78 7.36 -48.18
CA LEU A 5 39.60 6.25 -47.24
C LEU A 5 39.96 6.66 -45.81
N ALA A 6 41.01 7.46 -45.64
CA ALA A 6 41.41 7.97 -44.33
C ALA A 6 40.34 8.89 -43.72
N ILE A 7 39.76 9.80 -44.51
CA ILE A 7 38.67 10.69 -44.06
C ILE A 7 37.41 9.88 -43.73
N LEU A 8 37.04 8.93 -44.60
CA LEU A 8 35.87 8.09 -44.38
C LEU A 8 35.99 7.25 -43.10
N LEU A 9 37.17 6.69 -42.85
CA LEU A 9 37.46 5.94 -41.63
C LEU A 9 37.41 6.85 -40.39
N GLY A 10 37.94 8.07 -40.48
CA GLY A 10 37.83 9.07 -39.43
C GLY A 10 36.38 9.40 -39.08
N VAL A 11 35.54 9.64 -40.08
CA VAL A 11 34.11 9.91 -39.90
C VAL A 11 33.39 8.72 -39.27
N ALA A 12 33.70 7.50 -39.69
CA ALA A 12 33.12 6.29 -39.13
C ALA A 12 33.47 6.13 -37.63
N VAL A 13 34.72 6.38 -37.24
CA VAL A 13 35.14 6.35 -35.84
C VAL A 13 34.40 7.40 -35.01
N VAL A 14 34.26 8.63 -35.53
CA VAL A 14 33.52 9.69 -34.84
C VAL A 14 32.03 9.32 -34.67
N LEU A 15 31.39 8.81 -35.72
CA LEU A 15 30.00 8.36 -35.66
C LEU A 15 29.81 7.20 -34.67
N LEU A 16 30.79 6.28 -34.62
CA LEU A 16 30.76 5.16 -33.69
C LEU A 16 30.84 5.65 -32.24
N ILE A 17 31.73 6.59 -31.93
CA ILE A 17 31.82 7.19 -30.59
C ILE A 17 30.50 7.88 -30.21
N LEU A 18 29.93 8.68 -31.12
CA LEU A 18 28.65 9.35 -30.89
C LEU A 18 27.48 8.37 -30.67
N SER A 19 27.49 7.26 -31.39
CA SER A 19 26.49 6.19 -31.24
C SER A 19 26.51 5.58 -29.85
N PHE A 20 27.70 5.23 -29.34
CA PHE A 20 27.84 4.64 -28.00
C PHE A 20 27.42 5.61 -26.88
N VAL A 21 27.72 6.90 -27.02
CA VAL A 21 27.31 7.91 -26.04
C VAL A 21 25.79 8.08 -26.03
N LYS A 22 25.16 8.17 -27.20
CA LYS A 22 23.71 8.35 -27.32
C LYS A 22 22.94 7.12 -26.83
N ALA A 23 23.40 5.92 -27.17
CA ALA A 23 22.78 4.67 -26.73
C ALA A 23 22.78 4.51 -25.19
N LYS A 24 23.88 4.88 -24.53
CA LYS A 24 23.97 4.89 -23.05
C LYS A 24 23.04 5.93 -22.41
N GLN A 25 22.87 7.09 -23.05
CA GLN A 25 21.99 8.14 -22.54
C GLN A 25 20.52 7.73 -22.63
N ASP A 26 20.10 7.16 -23.76
CA ASP A 26 18.71 6.75 -23.98
C ASP A 26 18.31 5.56 -23.09
N SER A 27 19.18 4.57 -22.90
CA SER A 27 18.91 3.44 -21.98
C SER A 27 18.69 3.91 -20.54
N SER A 28 19.49 4.86 -20.07
CA SER A 28 19.39 5.39 -18.71
C SER A 28 18.11 6.19 -18.44
N LYS A 29 17.51 6.80 -19.47
CA LYS A 29 16.26 7.54 -19.34
C LYS A 29 15.06 6.60 -19.27
N VAL A 30 15.01 5.61 -20.17
CA VAL A 30 13.94 4.62 -20.21
C VAL A 30 13.90 3.81 -18.92
N GLU A 31 15.05 3.37 -18.42
CA GLU A 31 15.14 2.63 -17.14
C GLU A 31 14.62 3.47 -15.96
N ARG A 32 14.99 4.75 -15.90
CA ARG A 32 14.51 5.68 -14.85
C ARG A 32 13.01 5.95 -14.94
N GLU A 33 12.45 6.09 -16.15
CA GLU A 33 11.01 6.31 -16.34
C GLU A 33 10.21 5.06 -15.95
N VAL A 34 10.69 3.86 -16.29
CA VAL A 34 10.08 2.58 -15.89
C VAL A 34 10.14 2.39 -14.36
N ASP A 35 11.26 2.71 -13.73
CA ASP A 35 11.41 2.63 -12.27
C ASP A 35 10.45 3.58 -11.55
N GLN A 36 10.36 4.83 -12.00
CA GLN A 36 9.45 5.82 -11.41
C GLN A 36 7.98 5.42 -11.56
N MET A 37 7.59 4.90 -12.74
CA MET A 37 6.24 4.42 -12.98
C MET A 37 5.93 3.21 -12.10
N SER A 38 6.86 2.26 -11.99
CA SER A 38 6.70 1.05 -11.17
C SER A 38 6.57 1.39 -9.67
N LEU A 39 7.37 2.33 -9.18
CA LEU A 39 7.28 2.83 -7.80
C LEU A 39 5.93 3.49 -7.54
N THR A 40 5.48 4.36 -8.46
CA THR A 40 4.20 5.06 -8.34
C THR A 40 3.03 4.08 -8.34
N LEU A 41 3.01 3.12 -9.27
CA LEU A 41 1.96 2.11 -9.35
C LEU A 41 1.91 1.23 -8.09
N THR A 42 3.07 0.88 -7.54
CA THR A 42 3.13 0.07 -6.31
C THR A 42 2.54 0.85 -5.12
N ASP A 43 2.89 2.13 -4.98
CA ASP A 43 2.34 2.99 -3.93
C ASP A 43 0.82 3.20 -4.09
N GLU A 44 0.35 3.40 -5.31
CA GLU A 44 -1.08 3.52 -5.61
C GLU A 44 -1.86 2.23 -5.29
N LEU A 45 -1.31 1.07 -5.66
CA LEU A 45 -1.90 -0.22 -5.34
C LEU A 45 -1.95 -0.46 -3.82
N TYR A 46 -0.88 -0.11 -3.10
CA TYR A 46 -0.87 -0.21 -1.64
C TYR A 46 -1.94 0.67 -1.00
N LYS A 47 -2.05 1.93 -1.44
CA LYS A 47 -3.10 2.85 -0.98
C LYS A 47 -4.51 2.34 -1.30
N LEU A 48 -4.69 1.72 -2.47
CA LEU A 48 -5.96 1.13 -2.86
C LEU A 48 -6.32 -0.06 -1.95
N GLN A 49 -5.38 -0.97 -1.72
CA GLN A 49 -5.55 -2.11 -0.82
C GLN A 49 -5.92 -1.65 0.59
N GLN A 50 -5.26 -0.61 1.10
CA GLN A 50 -5.56 -0.04 2.40
C GLN A 50 -6.98 0.56 2.46
N LYS A 51 -7.40 1.28 1.42
CA LYS A 51 -8.77 1.81 1.32
C LYS A 51 -9.81 0.70 1.28
N LEU A 52 -9.54 -0.38 0.56
CA LEU A 52 -10.44 -1.52 0.47
C LEU A 52 -10.59 -2.24 1.82
N HIS A 53 -9.47 -2.46 2.53
CA HIS A 53 -9.46 -3.04 3.87
C HIS A 53 -10.28 -2.22 4.87
N PHE A 54 -10.14 -0.90 4.85
CA PHE A 54 -10.95 -0.03 5.69
C PHE A 54 -12.43 -0.03 5.30
N LEU A 55 -12.73 -0.08 4.00
CA LEU A 55 -14.10 -0.15 3.51
C LEU A 55 -14.79 -1.46 3.93
N GLU A 56 -14.06 -2.58 3.96
CA GLU A 56 -14.55 -3.87 4.45
C GLU A 56 -14.98 -3.76 5.92
N ILE A 57 -14.09 -3.24 6.78
CA ILE A 57 -14.39 -3.05 8.20
C ILE A 57 -15.56 -2.07 8.39
N ASP A 58 -15.57 -0.96 7.65
CA ASP A 58 -16.66 0.03 7.71
C ASP A 58 -18.01 -0.58 7.25
N GLY A 59 -17.97 -1.50 6.29
CA GLY A 59 -19.13 -2.28 5.86
C GLY A 59 -19.67 -3.19 6.96
N GLU A 60 -18.80 -3.88 7.69
CA GLU A 60 -19.19 -4.70 8.84
C GLU A 60 -19.77 -3.87 9.99
N ILE A 61 -19.14 -2.72 10.29
CA ILE A 61 -19.67 -1.77 11.28
C ILE A 61 -21.08 -1.34 10.89
N ASN A 62 -21.30 -0.98 9.62
CA ASN A 62 -22.63 -0.57 9.15
C ASN A 62 -23.66 -1.71 9.21
N ALA A 63 -23.25 -2.94 8.92
CA ALA A 63 -24.11 -4.12 9.02
C ALA A 63 -24.55 -4.40 10.47
N GLN A 64 -23.66 -4.19 11.45
CA GLN A 64 -23.96 -4.37 12.87
C GLN A 64 -24.70 -3.18 13.48
N GLU A 65 -24.47 -1.95 13.01
CA GLU A 65 -25.17 -0.73 13.45
C GLU A 65 -26.59 -0.57 12.82
N LEU A 66 -27.18 -1.63 12.26
CA LEU A 66 -28.52 -1.64 11.63
C LEU A 66 -28.73 -0.53 10.58
N GLY A 67 -27.66 -0.07 9.93
CA GLY A 67 -27.71 1.00 8.93
C GLY A 67 -27.98 2.40 9.48
N ILE A 68 -27.93 2.62 10.80
CA ILE A 68 -28.03 3.95 11.41
C ILE A 68 -26.61 4.45 11.70
N PRO A 69 -26.12 5.53 11.04
CA PRO A 69 -24.83 6.13 11.36
C PRO A 69 -24.93 6.90 12.69
N SER A 70 -25.07 6.19 13.81
CA SER A 70 -25.21 6.80 15.15
C SER A 70 -23.86 7.08 15.82
N SER A 71 -22.77 6.53 15.29
CA SER A 71 -21.41 6.74 15.78
C SER A 71 -20.79 8.00 15.17
N SER A 72 -20.22 8.87 16.01
CA SER A 72 -19.40 10.00 15.53
C SER A 72 -18.23 9.49 14.68
N SER A 73 -17.75 10.30 13.74
CA SER A 73 -16.61 9.93 12.87
C SER A 73 -15.38 9.47 13.68
N GLU A 74 -15.13 10.07 14.84
CA GLU A 74 -14.05 9.69 15.75
C GLU A 74 -14.25 8.30 16.36
N LYS A 75 -15.48 8.00 16.81
CA LYS A 75 -15.84 6.68 17.36
C LYS A 75 -15.72 5.59 16.29
N ARG A 76 -16.08 5.90 15.05
CA ARG A 76 -15.94 5.00 13.90
C ARG A 76 -14.48 4.68 13.58
N ILE A 77 -13.60 5.69 13.59
CA ILE A 77 -12.16 5.50 13.40
C ILE A 77 -11.58 4.63 14.52
N LEU A 78 -11.95 4.92 15.77
CA LEU A 78 -11.51 4.14 16.93
C LEU A 78 -11.93 2.67 16.79
N LEU A 79 -13.19 2.42 16.44
CA LEU A 79 -13.74 1.08 16.28
C LEU A 79 -13.06 0.32 15.13
N ARG A 80 -12.90 0.96 13.97
CA ARG A 80 -12.19 0.36 12.83
C ARG A 80 -10.78 -0.06 13.19
N ASP A 81 -10.04 0.80 13.89
CA ASP A 81 -8.67 0.51 14.32
C ASP A 81 -8.62 -0.59 15.38
N ALA A 82 -9.59 -0.62 16.30
CA ALA A 82 -9.68 -1.66 17.32
C ALA A 82 -9.97 -3.04 16.69
N ILE A 83 -10.89 -3.10 15.71
CA ILE A 83 -11.21 -4.31 14.95
C ILE A 83 -9.98 -4.78 14.17
N ASP A 84 -9.28 -3.88 13.48
CA ASP A 84 -8.05 -4.20 12.74
C ASP A 84 -6.98 -4.82 13.67
N LEU A 85 -6.71 -4.17 14.81
CA LEU A 85 -5.73 -4.67 15.77
C LEU A 85 -6.14 -6.03 16.35
N HIS A 86 -7.42 -6.22 16.66
CA HIS A 86 -7.90 -7.51 17.15
C HIS A 86 -7.73 -8.62 16.10
N ARG A 87 -8.07 -8.33 14.83
CA ARG A 87 -7.90 -9.27 13.70
C ARG A 87 -6.45 -9.68 13.46
N ARG A 88 -5.51 -8.76 13.74
CA ARG A 88 -4.06 -8.98 13.69
C ARG A 88 -3.51 -9.76 14.89
N GLY A 89 -4.36 -10.11 15.88
CA GLY A 89 -4.00 -10.95 17.01
C GLY A 89 -3.51 -10.20 18.24
N TYR A 90 -3.69 -8.88 18.32
CA TYR A 90 -3.41 -8.14 19.55
C TYR A 90 -4.47 -8.46 20.60
N SER A 91 -4.05 -8.61 21.86
CA SER A 91 -4.97 -8.80 22.98
C SER A 91 -5.78 -7.53 23.27
N ILE A 92 -6.98 -7.68 23.83
CA ILE A 92 -7.87 -6.56 24.11
C ILE A 92 -7.21 -5.56 25.08
N GLU A 93 -6.42 -6.04 26.04
CA GLU A 93 -5.64 -5.19 26.96
C GLU A 93 -4.67 -4.29 26.22
N ASN A 94 -3.95 -4.85 25.25
CA ASN A 94 -2.98 -4.11 24.45
C ASN A 94 -3.66 -3.09 23.53
N ILE A 95 -4.83 -3.41 23.00
CA ILE A 95 -5.64 -2.50 22.18
C ILE A 95 -6.16 -1.35 23.03
N ALA A 96 -6.73 -1.66 24.19
CA ALA A 96 -7.23 -0.70 25.17
C ALA A 96 -6.13 0.28 25.62
N ALA A 97 -4.95 -0.24 25.98
CA ALA A 97 -3.79 0.56 26.36
C ALA A 97 -3.33 1.49 25.22
N ARG A 98 -3.31 1.02 23.96
CA ARG A 98 -2.93 1.83 22.80
C ARG A 98 -3.94 2.92 22.46
N LYS A 99 -5.22 2.68 22.72
CA LYS A 99 -6.33 3.61 22.44
C LYS A 99 -6.69 4.49 23.63
N GLY A 100 -6.03 4.32 24.77
CA GLY A 100 -6.28 5.11 25.98
C GLY A 100 -7.64 4.85 26.61
N LEU A 101 -8.24 3.69 26.35
CA LEU A 101 -9.54 3.28 26.88
C LEU A 101 -9.37 2.19 27.95
N PRO A 102 -10.28 2.13 28.94
CA PRO A 102 -10.29 1.02 29.89
C PRO A 102 -10.65 -0.28 29.18
N LYS A 103 -10.07 -1.39 29.66
CA LYS A 103 -10.23 -2.72 29.08
C LYS A 103 -11.71 -3.10 28.90
N GLN A 104 -12.53 -2.85 29.90
CA GLN A 104 -13.95 -3.20 29.92
C GLN A 104 -14.75 -2.45 28.84
N GLU A 105 -14.40 -1.19 28.60
CA GLU A 105 -15.03 -0.39 27.53
C GLU A 105 -14.60 -0.89 26.15
N MET A 106 -13.32 -1.28 26.00
CA MET A 106 -12.82 -1.91 24.78
C MET A 106 -13.47 -3.28 24.51
N GLU A 107 -13.68 -4.09 25.54
CA GLU A 107 -14.39 -5.38 25.44
C GLU A 107 -15.84 -5.19 24.98
N GLN A 108 -16.56 -4.24 25.58
CA GLN A 108 -17.94 -3.93 25.15
C GLN A 108 -17.99 -3.39 23.72
N LEU A 109 -17.00 -2.59 23.33
CA LEU A 109 -16.91 -2.02 22.00
C LEU A 109 -16.63 -3.08 20.93
N LEU A 110 -15.77 -4.06 21.23
CA LEU A 110 -15.41 -5.14 20.31
C LEU A 110 -16.39 -6.31 20.32
N ALA A 111 -17.14 -6.54 21.41
CA ALA A 111 -18.01 -7.71 21.58
C ALA A 111 -18.88 -8.06 20.36
N PRO A 112 -19.55 -7.11 19.68
CA PRO A 112 -20.36 -7.40 18.49
C PRO A 112 -19.55 -7.97 17.30
N TYR A 113 -18.24 -7.72 17.27
CA TYR A 113 -17.31 -8.06 16.18
C TYR A 113 -16.40 -9.26 16.52
N MET A 114 -16.50 -9.84 17.73
CA MET A 114 -15.65 -10.96 18.16
C MET A 114 -16.13 -12.33 17.66
N ASP A 115 -17.43 -12.46 17.37
CA ASP A 115 -18.10 -13.74 17.06
C ASP A 115 -17.69 -14.37 15.72
N VAL A 116 -16.88 -13.66 14.91
CA VAL A 116 -16.48 -14.14 13.57
C VAL A 116 -15.27 -15.10 13.62
N LYS A 117 -14.59 -15.28 14.77
CA LYS A 117 -13.39 -16.15 14.87
C LYS A 117 -13.39 -17.24 15.95
N GLU A 118 -14.41 -17.34 16.81
CA GLU A 118 -14.43 -18.40 17.84
C GLU A 118 -14.88 -19.78 17.32
N GLY A 119 -15.36 -19.87 16.07
CA GLY A 119 -15.78 -21.13 15.44
C GLY A 119 -14.65 -22.04 14.93
N GLU A 120 -13.39 -21.60 14.87
CA GLU A 120 -12.31 -22.36 14.21
C GLU A 120 -11.19 -22.83 15.14
N LYS A 121 -11.27 -22.53 16.44
CA LYS A 121 -10.30 -23.03 17.45
C LYS A 121 -10.82 -24.18 18.32
N SER A 122 -12.02 -24.66 18.03
CA SER A 122 -12.61 -25.84 18.68
C SER A 122 -12.96 -26.90 17.64
N LYS A 123 -11.93 -27.44 16.97
CA LYS A 123 -11.99 -28.73 16.29
C LYS A 123 -10.63 -29.40 16.27
#